data_AF-A0A483Z7Z2-F1
#
_entry.id   AF-A0A483Z7Z2-F1
#
_cell.length_a   1.000
_cell.length_b   1.000
_cell.length_c   1.000
_cell.angle_alpha   90.00
_cell.angle_beta   90.00
_cell.angle_gamma   90.00
#
_symmetry.space_group_name_H-M   'P 1'
#
loop_
_entity.id
_entity.type
_entity.pdbx_description
1 polymer ?
#
loop_
_entity_poly.entity_id
_entity_poly.type
_entity_poly.pdbx_seq_one_letter_code
_entity_poly.pdbx_strand_id
1 'polypeptide(L)'
;KARTNPAGILLISPESLESLLINSMGWLKQAFSSVAYIVIDEFHAFIGSERGVQLLSLLKRIDHVLGCQVNPIPRVALSATLGELEKVPEMLRPDKRLPCVTVTDSNSMATLQVQVKGYLERVIQNEEELQSSAEHDVCADIFRLCRGDSHLVFANSRKRTESIAATLSDMCEEQIVPNEFFPHHGSLAKELREVLESRLQKGNLPTTAVCTMTLELGIDFGKAKSVIQVTPPHSVSS
;
A
#
# COMPACT_ATOMS: atom_id res chain seq x y z
N LYS A 1 13.15 15.54 -20.62
CA LYS A 1 12.83 16.81 -19.92
C LYS A 1 13.36 16.81 -18.48
N ALA A 2 12.95 15.92 -17.58
CA ALA A 2 13.48 15.88 -16.21
C ALA A 2 15.00 15.66 -16.13
N ARG A 3 15.57 14.84 -17.03
CA ARG A 3 17.03 14.63 -17.08
C ARG A 3 17.84 15.83 -17.58
N THR A 4 17.25 16.70 -18.38
CA THR A 4 17.94 17.83 -19.03
C THR A 4 17.80 19.14 -18.25
N ASN A 5 16.73 19.30 -17.48
CA ASN A 5 16.53 20.45 -16.58
C ASN A 5 15.76 19.97 -15.34
N PRO A 6 16.46 19.43 -14.32
CA PRO A 6 15.82 18.88 -13.12
C PRO A 6 15.24 20.01 -12.27
N ALA A 7 13.92 20.05 -12.12
CA ALA A 7 13.19 20.99 -11.28
C ALA A 7 11.88 20.37 -10.79
N GLY A 8 11.37 20.83 -9.64
CA GLY A 8 10.11 20.37 -9.07
C GLY A 8 10.26 19.22 -8.07
N ILE A 9 9.23 18.36 -8.01
CA ILE A 9 9.13 17.24 -7.06
C ILE A 9 9.51 15.94 -7.78
N LEU A 10 10.43 15.17 -7.18
CA LEU A 10 10.80 13.84 -7.67
C LEU A 10 10.18 12.77 -6.77
N LEU A 11 9.24 12.00 -7.33
CA LEU A 11 8.71 10.79 -6.70
C LEU A 11 9.58 9.60 -7.12
N ILE A 12 10.14 8.88 -6.14
CA ILE A 12 11.11 7.82 -6.40
C ILE A 12 11.10 6.77 -5.29
N SER A 13 11.35 5.50 -5.65
CA SER A 13 11.54 4.42 -4.67
C SER A 13 12.98 4.37 -4.14
N PRO A 14 13.23 3.78 -2.96
CA PRO A 14 14.59 3.57 -2.45
C PRO A 14 15.50 2.83 -3.44
N GLU A 15 14.98 1.80 -4.11
CA GLU A 15 15.72 0.96 -5.06
C GLU A 15 16.09 1.75 -6.33
N SER A 16 15.18 2.61 -6.80
CA SER A 16 15.43 3.50 -7.93
C SER A 16 16.47 4.57 -7.57
N LEU A 17 16.44 5.06 -6.33
CA LEU A 17 17.41 6.01 -5.80
C LEU A 17 18.82 5.40 -5.72
N GLU A 18 18.93 4.12 -5.32
CA GLU A 18 20.18 3.37 -5.37
C GLU A 18 20.71 3.24 -6.80
N SER A 19 19.85 2.87 -7.74
CA SER A 19 20.23 2.80 -9.16
C SER A 19 20.78 4.13 -9.67
N LEU A 20 20.21 5.27 -9.27
CA LEU A 20 20.73 6.60 -9.62
C LEU A 20 22.11 6.87 -9.00
N LEU A 21 22.32 6.50 -7.74
CA LEU A 21 23.62 6.66 -7.07
C LEU A 21 24.72 5.86 -7.76
N ILE A 22 24.41 4.68 -8.30
CA ILE A 22 25.38 3.79 -8.97
C ILE A 22 25.57 4.19 -10.43
N ASN A 23 24.48 4.31 -11.18
CA ASN A 23 24.51 4.39 -12.64
C ASN A 23 24.48 5.83 -13.17
N SER A 24 24.15 6.83 -12.35
CA SER A 24 23.88 8.20 -12.80
C SER A 24 24.31 9.25 -11.78
N MET A 25 25.43 9.03 -11.08
CA MET A 25 25.90 9.90 -10.00
C MET A 25 26.10 11.36 -10.42
N GLY A 26 26.63 11.62 -11.61
CA GLY A 26 26.83 12.99 -12.12
C GLY A 26 25.50 13.73 -12.28
N TRP A 27 24.49 13.06 -12.83
CA TRP A 27 23.14 13.61 -12.93
C TRP A 27 22.51 13.80 -11.56
N LEU A 28 22.67 12.85 -10.63
CA LEU A 28 22.15 12.97 -9.27
C LEU A 28 22.72 14.21 -8.57
N LYS A 29 24.04 14.44 -8.64
CA LYS A 29 24.66 15.66 -8.08
C LYS A 29 24.04 16.94 -8.63
N GLN A 30 23.86 17.00 -9.94
CA GLN A 30 23.24 18.16 -10.59
C GLN A 30 21.79 18.34 -10.14
N ALA A 31 20.99 17.27 -10.23
CA ALA A 31 19.56 17.30 -9.94
C ALA A 31 19.25 17.52 -8.45
N PHE A 32 20.10 17.04 -7.55
CA PHE A 32 19.88 17.11 -6.11
C PHE A 32 20.58 18.30 -5.44
N SER A 33 21.36 19.09 -6.20
CA SER A 33 22.15 20.22 -5.68
C SER A 33 21.34 21.26 -4.90
N SER A 34 20.06 21.42 -5.22
CA SER A 34 19.13 22.38 -4.60
C SER A 34 17.98 21.70 -3.83
N VAL A 35 18.10 20.41 -3.49
CA VAL A 35 17.07 19.70 -2.73
C VAL A 35 16.95 20.32 -1.34
N ALA A 36 15.77 20.83 -1.04
CA ALA A 36 15.46 21.45 0.25
C ALA A 36 14.94 20.42 1.27
N TYR A 37 14.19 19.42 0.83
CA TYR A 37 13.55 18.43 1.70
C TYR A 37 13.51 17.05 1.04
N ILE A 38 13.58 16.02 1.88
CA ILE A 38 13.28 14.64 1.50
C ILE A 38 12.06 14.19 2.31
N VAL A 39 10.98 13.84 1.62
CA VAL A 39 9.78 13.27 2.24
C VAL A 39 9.87 11.75 2.14
N ILE A 40 9.72 11.07 3.28
CA ILE A 40 9.66 9.62 3.38
C ILE A 40 8.23 9.28 3.78
N ASP A 41 7.46 8.85 2.81
CA ASP A 41 6.10 8.40 3.04
C ASP A 41 6.08 6.99 3.65
N GLU A 42 5.04 6.69 4.41
CA GLU A 42 4.82 5.40 5.08
C GLU A 42 6.04 4.90 5.87
N PHE A 43 6.60 5.78 6.70
CA PHE A 43 7.85 5.54 7.41
C PHE A 43 7.81 4.28 8.29
N HIS A 44 6.65 3.88 8.81
CA HIS A 44 6.48 2.65 9.59
C HIS A 44 6.90 1.39 8.83
N ALA A 45 6.72 1.35 7.50
CA ALA A 45 7.12 0.21 6.68
C ALA A 45 8.65 0.02 6.63
N PHE A 46 9.42 1.05 7.00
CA PHE A 46 10.89 1.00 7.03
C PHE A 46 11.43 0.69 8.43
N ILE A 47 10.68 0.95 9.49
CA ILE A 47 11.11 0.76 10.88
C ILE A 47 11.43 -0.72 11.14
N GLY A 48 12.67 -1.00 11.55
CA GLY A 48 13.11 -2.36 11.90
C GLY A 48 13.29 -3.32 10.73
N SER A 49 13.25 -2.83 9.49
CA SER A 49 13.41 -3.64 8.27
C SER A 49 14.78 -3.45 7.61
N GLU A 50 15.24 -4.47 6.88
CA GLU A 50 16.45 -4.38 6.04
C GLU A 50 16.33 -3.25 5.00
N ARG A 51 15.13 -3.08 4.44
CA ARG A 51 14.80 -2.01 3.49
C ARG A 51 14.94 -0.62 4.12
N GLY A 52 14.58 -0.47 5.39
CA GLY A 52 14.77 0.78 6.12
C GLY A 52 16.23 1.09 6.40
N VAL A 53 17.01 0.08 6.77
CA VAL A 53 18.48 0.23 6.93
C VAL A 53 19.12 0.64 5.60
N GLN A 54 18.72 0.01 4.49
CA GLN A 54 19.15 0.40 3.15
C GLN A 54 18.77 1.84 2.83
N LEU A 55 17.53 2.26 3.07
CA LEU A 55 17.08 3.64 2.85
C LEU A 55 17.94 4.64 3.63
N LEU A 56 18.19 4.41 4.92
CA LEU A 56 19.02 5.29 5.75
C LEU A 56 20.45 5.39 5.21
N SER A 57 21.02 4.28 4.74
CA SER A 57 22.33 4.23 4.07
C SER A 57 22.33 5.08 2.80
N LEU A 58 21.32 4.95 1.94
CA LEU A 58 21.18 5.74 0.71
C LEU A 58 21.08 7.24 1.01
N LEU A 59 20.27 7.63 1.99
CA LEU A 59 20.12 9.04 2.39
C LEU A 59 21.43 9.60 2.93
N LYS A 60 22.19 8.83 3.73
CA LYS A 60 23.51 9.26 4.22
C LYS A 60 24.54 9.40 3.09
N ARG A 61 24.49 8.51 2.09
CA ARG A 61 25.34 8.60 0.89
C ARG A 61 25.00 9.85 0.08
N ILE A 62 23.73 10.22 -0.03
CA ILE A 62 23.30 11.46 -0.69
C ILE A 62 23.85 12.68 0.05
N ASP A 63 23.69 12.75 1.37
CA ASP A 63 24.26 13.83 2.19
C ASP A 63 25.79 13.94 1.95
N HIS A 64 26.49 12.82 1.81
CA HIS A 64 27.93 12.81 1.54
C HIS A 64 28.29 13.28 0.12
N VAL A 65 27.59 12.77 -0.89
CA VAL A 65 27.80 13.09 -2.31
C VAL A 65 27.56 14.57 -2.61
N LEU A 66 26.64 15.20 -1.87
CA LEU A 66 26.29 16.61 -2.01
C LEU A 66 27.12 17.54 -1.11
N GLY A 67 28.02 17.01 -0.26
CA GLY A 67 28.80 17.82 0.68
C GLY A 67 27.97 18.40 1.83
N CYS A 68 26.79 17.85 2.08
CA CYS A 68 25.83 18.27 3.11
C CYS A 68 26.07 17.53 4.43
N GLN A 69 27.28 17.06 4.73
CA GLN A 69 27.50 16.31 5.98
C GLN A 69 27.25 17.22 7.20
N VAL A 70 27.75 18.45 7.18
CA VAL A 70 27.61 19.38 8.32
C VAL A 70 26.19 19.92 8.44
N ASN A 71 25.54 20.21 7.32
CA ASN A 71 24.15 20.66 7.25
C ASN A 71 23.34 19.70 6.36
N PRO A 72 22.87 18.55 6.91
CA PRO A 72 22.25 17.50 6.11
C PRO A 72 20.83 17.87 5.72
N ILE A 73 20.36 17.33 4.60
CA ILE A 73 19.06 17.71 4.03
C ILE A 73 17.93 17.38 5.02
N PRO A 74 17.04 18.33 5.36
CA PRO A 74 15.87 18.07 6.19
C PRO A 74 15.03 16.88 5.69
N ARG A 75 14.61 16.02 6.62
CA ARG A 75 13.80 14.83 6.33
C ARG A 75 12.43 14.98 6.99
N VAL A 76 11.37 14.70 6.25
CA VAL A 76 9.99 14.68 6.73
C VAL A 76 9.51 13.24 6.60
N ALA A 77 9.16 12.60 7.72
CA ALA A 77 8.61 11.25 7.72
C ALA A 77 7.10 11.33 7.94
N LEU A 78 6.33 10.63 7.11
CA LEU A 78 4.88 10.52 7.22
C LEU A 78 4.53 9.08 7.59
N SER A 79 3.54 8.88 8.48
CA SER A 79 3.09 7.54 8.85
C SER A 79 1.71 7.59 9.51
N ALA A 80 0.83 6.66 9.15
CA ALA A 80 -0.48 6.51 9.78
C ALA A 80 -0.41 5.77 11.14
N THR A 81 0.50 4.81 11.28
CA THR A 81 0.61 3.95 12.47
C THR A 81 2.05 3.98 12.99
N LEU A 82 2.26 4.43 14.23
CA LEU A 82 3.57 4.41 14.88
C LEU A 82 3.37 4.05 16.35
N GLY A 83 3.78 2.82 16.72
CA GLY A 83 3.66 2.35 18.11
C GLY A 83 4.65 3.02 19.07
N GLU A 84 5.83 3.43 18.57
CA GLU A 84 6.91 3.98 19.38
C GLU A 84 7.40 5.33 18.83
N LEU A 85 6.55 6.37 18.91
CA LEU A 85 6.84 7.73 18.41
C LEU A 85 8.14 8.33 18.97
N GLU A 86 8.50 8.00 20.21
CA GLU A 86 9.71 8.44 20.91
C GLU A 86 11.00 8.05 20.17
N LYS A 87 11.00 6.90 19.48
CA LYS A 87 12.18 6.37 18.78
C LYS A 87 12.33 6.92 17.35
N VAL A 88 11.25 7.45 16.77
CA VAL A 88 11.21 7.90 15.38
C VAL A 88 12.28 8.94 15.05
N PRO A 89 12.54 9.97 15.87
CA PRO A 89 13.62 10.93 15.62
C PRO A 89 14.99 10.27 15.46
N GLU A 90 15.30 9.31 16.34
CA GLU A 90 16.58 8.60 16.33
C GLU A 90 16.69 7.66 15.13
N MET A 91 15.60 7.01 14.73
CA MET A 91 15.57 6.17 13.54
C MET A 91 15.71 6.99 12.24
N LEU A 92 15.04 8.14 12.15
CA LEU A 92 15.11 9.02 10.98
C LEU A 92 16.49 9.66 10.83
N ARG A 93 17.13 9.99 11.96
CA ARG A 93 18.45 10.61 12.02
C ARG A 93 19.22 10.21 13.30
N PRO A 94 20.00 9.12 13.26
CA PRO A 94 20.75 8.66 14.42
C PRO A 94 21.78 9.65 14.95
N ASP A 95 22.35 10.49 14.07
CA ASP A 95 23.37 11.48 14.44
C ASP A 95 22.80 12.77 15.06
N LYS A 96 21.47 12.90 15.17
CA LYS A 96 20.75 14.02 15.81
C LYS A 96 21.20 15.41 15.33
N ARG A 97 21.75 15.51 14.10
CA ARG A 97 22.28 16.78 13.54
C ARG A 97 21.23 17.84 13.25
N LEU A 98 19.96 17.45 13.15
CA LEU A 98 18.84 18.37 13.04
C LEU A 98 17.81 18.07 14.12
N PRO A 99 17.12 19.09 14.65
CA PRO A 99 15.98 18.88 15.53
C PRO A 99 14.87 18.14 14.76
N CYS A 100 14.14 17.30 15.49
CA CYS A 100 12.97 16.61 14.97
C CYS A 100 11.78 16.98 15.85
N VAL A 101 10.67 17.35 15.21
CA VAL A 101 9.41 17.66 15.88
C VAL A 101 8.39 16.65 15.39
N THR A 102 7.78 15.92 16.31
CA THR A 102 6.67 15.01 16.00
C THR A 102 5.37 15.80 16.01
N VAL A 103 4.67 15.80 14.88
CA VAL A 103 3.33 16.40 14.76
C VAL A 103 2.32 15.26 14.77
N THR A 104 1.46 15.24 15.78
CA THR A 104 0.37 14.27 15.88
C THR A 104 -0.98 14.99 15.82
N ASP A 105 -1.94 14.38 15.14
CA ASP A 105 -3.34 14.79 15.22
C ASP A 105 -4.10 13.80 16.10
N SER A 106 -4.64 14.29 17.21
CA SER A 106 -5.46 13.50 18.14
C SER A 106 -6.96 13.72 17.93
N ASN A 107 -7.38 14.55 16.97
CA ASN A 107 -8.78 14.94 16.78
C ASN A 107 -9.56 14.09 15.76
N SER A 108 -9.04 12.92 15.37
CA SER A 108 -9.77 11.98 14.52
C SER A 108 -10.93 11.31 15.28
N MET A 109 -12.13 11.86 15.15
CA MET A 109 -13.40 11.24 15.63
C MET A 109 -13.98 10.20 14.65
N ALA A 110 -13.12 9.46 13.94
CA ALA A 110 -13.59 8.35 13.11
C ALA A 110 -13.79 7.11 13.99
N THR A 111 -15.05 6.79 14.32
CA THR A 111 -15.38 5.52 14.98
C THR A 111 -15.34 4.39 13.95
N LEU A 112 -14.33 3.52 14.05
CA LEU A 112 -14.25 2.32 13.22
C LEU A 112 -15.31 1.30 13.66
N GLN A 113 -16.18 0.89 12.72
CA GLN A 113 -17.11 -0.21 12.94
C GLN A 113 -16.48 -1.50 12.41
N VAL A 114 -16.22 -2.46 13.30
CA VAL A 114 -15.58 -3.74 12.96
C VAL A 114 -16.55 -4.88 13.18
N GLN A 115 -16.65 -5.78 12.20
CA GLN A 115 -17.37 -7.04 12.32
C GLN A 115 -16.44 -8.20 11.97
N VAL A 116 -16.44 -9.24 12.80
CA VAL A 116 -15.70 -10.49 12.55
C VAL A 116 -16.71 -11.58 12.22
N LYS A 117 -16.53 -12.24 11.06
CA LYS A 117 -17.32 -13.39 10.63
C LYS A 117 -16.43 -14.62 10.53
N GLY A 118 -16.88 -15.73 11.14
CA GLY A 118 -16.24 -17.03 11.04
C GLY A 118 -17.00 -17.94 10.08
N TYR A 119 -16.25 -18.67 9.25
CA TYR A 119 -16.78 -19.63 8.27
C TYR A 119 -16.17 -20.99 8.58
N LEU A 120 -16.99 -22.03 8.58
CA LEU A 120 -16.58 -23.38 8.97
C LEU A 120 -16.42 -24.25 7.72
N GLU A 121 -15.21 -24.78 7.53
CA GLU A 121 -14.98 -25.80 6.51
C GLU A 121 -15.69 -27.08 6.97
N ARG A 122 -16.62 -27.58 6.15
CA ARG A 122 -17.36 -28.79 6.46
C ARG A 122 -16.54 -29.99 5.98
N VAL A 123 -16.20 -30.89 6.89
CA VAL A 123 -15.54 -32.15 6.53
C VAL A 123 -16.59 -33.04 5.88
N ILE A 124 -16.40 -33.35 4.60
CA ILE A 124 -17.26 -34.25 3.83
C ILE A 124 -17.27 -35.62 4.53
N GLN A 125 -18.40 -36.01 5.10
CA GLN A 125 -18.58 -37.36 5.68
C GLN A 125 -19.21 -38.33 4.68
N ASN A 126 -19.90 -37.85 3.63
CA ASN A 126 -20.55 -38.65 2.59
C ASN A 126 -20.34 -38.01 1.20
N GLU A 127 -20.08 -38.82 0.17
CA GLU A 127 -19.72 -38.40 -1.20
C GLU A 127 -20.86 -37.72 -2.00
N GLU A 128 -22.08 -37.64 -1.47
CA GLU A 128 -23.28 -37.27 -2.24
C GLU A 128 -23.78 -35.82 -2.07
N GLU A 129 -23.19 -35.01 -1.17
CA GLU A 129 -23.52 -33.59 -1.07
C GLU A 129 -22.34 -32.73 -1.56
N LEU A 130 -22.50 -32.07 -2.71
CA LEU A 130 -21.69 -30.91 -3.08
C LEU A 130 -21.97 -29.79 -2.07
N GLN A 131 -21.32 -29.83 -0.90
CA GLN A 131 -21.38 -28.75 0.07
C GLN A 131 -20.45 -27.61 -0.38
N SER A 132 -20.92 -26.36 -0.24
CA SER A 132 -20.09 -25.18 -0.47
C SER A 132 -18.90 -25.18 0.51
N SER A 133 -17.71 -24.91 -0.01
CA SER A 133 -16.52 -24.73 0.85
C SER A 133 -16.65 -23.44 1.67
N ALA A 134 -15.89 -23.33 2.77
CA ALA A 134 -15.90 -22.11 3.57
C ALA A 134 -15.47 -20.88 2.74
N GLU A 135 -14.59 -21.08 1.76
CA GLU A 135 -14.17 -20.03 0.83
C GLU A 135 -15.28 -19.60 -0.13
N HIS A 136 -16.14 -20.52 -0.56
CA HIS A 136 -17.32 -20.18 -1.35
C HIS A 136 -18.34 -19.38 -0.51
N ASP A 137 -18.56 -19.76 0.75
CA ASP A 137 -19.43 -19.02 1.66
C ASP A 137 -18.90 -17.60 1.93
N VAL A 138 -17.59 -17.45 2.08
CA VAL A 138 -16.92 -16.13 2.14
C VAL A 138 -17.19 -15.32 0.88
N CYS A 139 -17.04 -15.91 -0.30
CA CYS A 139 -17.32 -15.23 -1.57
C CYS A 139 -18.80 -14.82 -1.69
N ALA A 140 -19.73 -15.68 -1.29
CA ALA A 140 -21.15 -15.36 -1.30
C ALA A 140 -21.49 -14.16 -0.39
N ASP A 141 -20.87 -14.08 0.79
CA ASP A 141 -21.05 -12.95 1.70
C ASP A 141 -20.39 -11.67 1.17
N ILE A 142 -19.19 -11.75 0.57
CA ILE A 142 -18.54 -10.63 -0.12
C ILE A 142 -19.41 -10.13 -1.26
N PHE A 143 -19.92 -11.03 -2.10
CA PHE A 143 -20.81 -10.71 -3.20
C PHE A 143 -22.04 -9.94 -2.70
N ARG A 144 -22.71 -10.46 -1.67
CA ARG A 144 -23.89 -9.80 -1.08
C ARG A 144 -23.58 -8.42 -0.48
N LEU A 145 -22.41 -8.24 0.12
CA LEU A 145 -22.03 -7.02 0.85
C LEU A 145 -21.41 -5.93 -0.03
N CYS A 146 -20.74 -6.31 -1.12
CA CYS A 146 -19.83 -5.42 -1.86
C CYS A 146 -20.32 -5.09 -3.28
N ARG A 147 -21.59 -5.38 -3.59
CA ARG A 147 -22.23 -5.00 -4.85
C ARG A 147 -22.81 -3.59 -4.76
N GLY A 148 -22.76 -2.85 -5.87
CA GLY A 148 -23.43 -1.56 -6.05
C GLY A 148 -22.69 -0.34 -5.49
N ASP A 149 -21.52 -0.53 -4.89
CA ASP A 149 -20.66 0.52 -4.34
C ASP A 149 -19.17 0.17 -4.59
N SER A 150 -18.25 0.98 -4.05
CA SER A 150 -16.81 0.72 -4.13
C SER A 150 -16.25 0.19 -2.82
N HIS A 151 -15.51 -0.92 -2.89
CA HIS A 151 -14.98 -1.64 -1.73
C HIS A 151 -13.56 -2.14 -1.98
N LEU A 152 -12.85 -2.44 -0.88
CA LEU A 152 -11.56 -3.13 -0.93
C LEU A 152 -11.69 -4.48 -0.23
N VAL A 153 -11.27 -5.55 -0.89
CA VAL A 153 -11.25 -6.92 -0.36
C VAL A 153 -9.81 -7.40 -0.34
N PHE A 154 -9.18 -7.38 0.83
CA PHE A 154 -7.80 -7.80 1.00
C PHE A 154 -7.67 -9.31 1.18
N ALA A 155 -6.68 -9.90 0.52
CA ALA A 155 -6.29 -11.30 0.67
C ALA A 155 -4.76 -11.43 0.77
N ASN A 156 -4.31 -12.42 1.54
CA ASN A 156 -2.88 -12.59 1.86
C ASN A 156 -2.03 -13.23 0.75
N SER A 157 -2.62 -13.56 -0.41
CA SER A 157 -1.84 -14.11 -1.53
C SER A 157 -2.43 -13.76 -2.88
N ARG A 158 -1.56 -13.69 -3.89
CA ARG A 158 -1.94 -13.46 -5.29
C ARG A 158 -2.87 -14.55 -5.80
N LYS A 159 -2.55 -15.83 -5.52
CA LYS A 159 -3.39 -16.97 -5.88
C LYS A 159 -4.81 -16.84 -5.32
N ARG A 160 -4.94 -16.50 -4.03
CA ARG A 160 -6.26 -16.33 -3.39
C ARG A 160 -7.00 -15.11 -3.95
N THR A 161 -6.29 -14.02 -4.21
CA THR A 161 -6.84 -12.81 -4.84
C THR A 161 -7.51 -13.15 -6.17
N GLU A 162 -6.81 -13.86 -7.05
CA GLU A 162 -7.35 -14.32 -8.34
C GLU A 162 -8.52 -15.29 -8.17
N SER A 163 -8.39 -16.26 -7.24
CA SER A 163 -9.46 -17.24 -6.97
C SER A 163 -10.76 -16.59 -6.50
N ILE A 164 -10.66 -15.63 -5.58
CA ILE A 164 -11.82 -14.89 -5.07
C ILE A 164 -12.41 -14.00 -6.18
N ALA A 165 -11.58 -13.26 -6.92
CA ALA A 165 -12.07 -12.41 -8.01
C ALA A 165 -12.77 -13.22 -9.12
N ALA A 166 -12.23 -14.37 -9.49
CA ALA A 166 -12.85 -15.29 -10.45
C ALA A 166 -14.21 -15.80 -9.93
N THR A 167 -14.25 -16.32 -8.70
CA THR A 167 -15.51 -16.82 -8.10
C THR A 167 -16.58 -15.73 -8.04
N LEU A 168 -16.21 -14.51 -7.67
CA LEU A 168 -17.14 -13.37 -7.62
C LEU A 168 -17.60 -12.91 -9.02
N SER A 169 -16.73 -13.04 -10.03
CA SER A 169 -17.08 -12.80 -11.43
C SER A 169 -18.08 -13.84 -11.93
N ASP A 170 -17.84 -15.13 -11.64
CA ASP A 170 -18.75 -16.23 -11.99
C ASP A 170 -20.14 -15.99 -11.36
N MET A 171 -20.18 -15.60 -10.08
CA MET A 171 -21.43 -15.23 -9.41
C MET A 171 -22.14 -14.03 -10.07
N CYS A 172 -21.40 -13.07 -10.64
CA CYS A 172 -22.01 -11.97 -11.40
C CYS A 172 -22.67 -12.48 -12.69
N GLU A 173 -22.01 -13.39 -13.39
CA GLU A 173 -22.53 -14.01 -14.62
C GLU A 173 -23.79 -14.85 -14.33
N GLU A 174 -23.74 -15.69 -13.29
CA GLU A 174 -24.87 -16.51 -12.84
C GLU A 174 -26.11 -15.69 -12.48
N GLN A 175 -25.91 -14.54 -11.83
CA GLN A 175 -26.99 -13.62 -11.46
C GLN A 175 -27.35 -12.60 -12.54
N ILE A 176 -26.68 -12.64 -13.70
CA ILE A 176 -26.92 -11.75 -14.84
C ILE A 176 -26.79 -10.27 -14.43
N VAL A 177 -25.67 -9.96 -13.75
CA VAL A 177 -25.32 -8.60 -13.31
C VAL A 177 -23.95 -8.18 -13.84
N PRO A 178 -23.67 -6.88 -14.00
CA PRO A 178 -22.36 -6.42 -14.48
C PRO A 178 -21.23 -6.84 -13.53
N ASN A 179 -20.07 -7.25 -14.05
CA ASN A 179 -18.93 -7.56 -13.17
C ASN A 179 -18.42 -6.29 -12.47
N GLU A 180 -18.34 -6.36 -11.15
CA GLU A 180 -17.88 -5.29 -10.26
C GLU A 180 -16.61 -5.69 -9.47
N PHE A 181 -16.11 -6.92 -9.62
CA PHE A 181 -15.01 -7.49 -8.84
C PHE A 181 -13.77 -7.69 -9.70
N PHE A 182 -12.66 -7.07 -9.31
CA PHE A 182 -11.43 -7.06 -10.11
C PHE A 182 -10.20 -7.40 -9.26
N PRO A 183 -9.30 -8.28 -9.71
CA PRO A 183 -8.07 -8.59 -8.98
C PRO A 183 -7.07 -7.43 -9.07
N HIS A 184 -6.29 -7.24 -8.00
CA HIS A 184 -5.20 -6.28 -7.96
C HIS A 184 -3.99 -6.81 -7.17
N HIS A 185 -2.89 -7.08 -7.87
CA HIS A 185 -1.61 -7.43 -7.25
C HIS A 185 -0.42 -7.21 -8.18
N GLY A 186 0.79 -7.23 -7.62
CA GLY A 186 2.03 -6.89 -8.33
C GLY A 186 2.40 -7.81 -9.51
N SER A 187 1.76 -8.99 -9.64
CA SER A 187 1.93 -9.85 -10.82
C SER A 187 1.06 -9.47 -12.02
N LEU A 188 0.12 -8.51 -11.87
CA LEU A 188 -0.69 -8.04 -12.98
C LEU A 188 0.06 -7.03 -13.83
N ALA A 189 -0.26 -7.03 -15.13
CA ALA A 189 0.21 -6.03 -16.07
C ALA A 189 -0.11 -4.62 -15.56
N LYS A 190 0.80 -3.68 -15.84
CA LYS A 190 0.69 -2.30 -15.36
C LYS A 190 -0.60 -1.65 -15.83
N GLU A 191 -0.98 -1.90 -17.07
CA GLU A 191 -2.17 -1.35 -17.72
C GLU A 191 -3.45 -1.78 -16.99
N LEU A 192 -3.53 -3.05 -16.56
CA LEU A 192 -4.69 -3.56 -15.82
C LEU A 192 -4.83 -2.89 -14.45
N ARG A 193 -3.70 -2.71 -13.75
CA ARG A 193 -3.66 -2.02 -12.46
C ARG A 193 -4.09 -0.56 -12.59
N GLU A 194 -3.51 0.17 -13.54
CA GLU A 194 -3.85 1.58 -13.78
C GLU A 194 -5.32 1.79 -14.17
N VAL A 195 -5.90 0.86 -14.94
CA VAL A 195 -7.34 0.89 -15.28
C VAL A 195 -8.20 0.75 -14.03
N LEU A 196 -7.90 -0.22 -13.16
CA LEU A 196 -8.65 -0.43 -11.92
C LEU A 196 -8.46 0.72 -10.92
N GLU A 197 -7.24 1.20 -10.74
CA GLU A 197 -6.92 2.38 -9.91
C GLU A 197 -7.69 3.61 -10.39
N SER A 198 -7.72 3.87 -11.71
CA SER A 198 -8.50 4.97 -12.29
C SER A 198 -10.00 4.80 -12.08
N ARG A 199 -10.51 3.57 -12.17
CA ARG A 199 -11.92 3.26 -11.95
C ARG A 199 -12.34 3.54 -10.51
N LEU A 200 -11.53 3.12 -9.53
CA LEU A 200 -11.72 3.42 -8.11
C LEU A 200 -11.68 4.92 -7.83
N GLN A 201 -10.66 5.62 -8.33
CA GLN A 201 -10.49 7.07 -8.17
C GLN A 201 -11.69 7.88 -8.69
N LYS A 202 -12.22 7.51 -9.85
CA LYS A 202 -13.36 8.21 -10.45
C LYS A 202 -14.65 8.01 -9.67
N GLY A 203 -14.83 6.85 -9.02
CA GLY A 203 -16.02 6.54 -8.25
C GLY A 203 -17.34 6.51 -9.04
N ASN A 204 -17.28 6.53 -10.37
CA ASN A 204 -18.47 6.61 -11.23
C ASN A 204 -19.17 5.25 -11.44
N LEU A 205 -18.47 4.16 -11.12
CA LEU A 205 -18.97 2.80 -11.28
C LEU A 205 -18.71 2.01 -10.00
N PRO A 206 -19.66 1.16 -9.57
CA PRO A 206 -19.41 0.17 -8.53
C PRO A 206 -18.15 -0.65 -8.85
N THR A 207 -17.24 -0.72 -7.89
CA THR A 207 -15.90 -1.28 -8.09
C THR A 207 -15.36 -1.84 -6.79
N THR A 208 -15.31 -3.16 -6.71
CA THR A 208 -14.66 -3.90 -5.64
C THR A 208 -13.32 -4.41 -6.12
N ALA A 209 -12.23 -3.88 -5.56
CA ALA A 209 -10.90 -4.40 -5.81
C ALA A 209 -10.61 -5.55 -4.83
N VAL A 210 -10.37 -6.74 -5.37
CA VAL A 210 -9.84 -7.87 -4.62
C VAL A 210 -8.33 -7.76 -4.71
N CYS A 211 -7.65 -7.47 -3.60
CA CYS A 211 -6.26 -7.03 -3.63
C CYS A 211 -5.37 -7.70 -2.60
N THR A 212 -4.07 -7.73 -2.90
CA THR A 212 -3.04 -7.91 -1.86
C THR A 212 -2.70 -6.55 -1.23
N MET A 213 -1.67 -6.49 -0.38
CA MET A 213 -1.12 -5.24 0.20
C MET A 213 -0.73 -4.15 -0.84
N THR A 214 -0.81 -4.45 -2.14
CA THR A 214 -0.57 -3.47 -3.22
C THR A 214 -1.48 -2.25 -3.20
N LEU A 215 -2.66 -2.35 -2.58
CA LEU A 215 -3.60 -1.22 -2.42
C LEU A 215 -3.67 -0.74 -0.96
N GLU A 216 -2.82 -1.24 -0.07
CA GLU A 216 -2.73 -0.79 1.32
C GLU A 216 -2.08 0.59 1.42
N LEU A 217 -1.21 0.94 0.45
CA LEU A 217 -0.31 2.09 0.53
C LEU A 217 -0.53 3.08 -0.62
N GLY A 218 -0.81 4.34 -0.26
CA GLY A 218 -0.46 5.51 -1.06
C GLY A 218 -1.28 5.84 -2.32
N ILE A 219 -2.40 5.18 -2.57
CA ILE A 219 -3.32 5.60 -3.65
C ILE A 219 -4.57 6.23 -3.02
N ASP A 220 -4.92 7.42 -3.47
CA ASP A 220 -6.17 8.08 -3.12
C ASP A 220 -7.33 7.38 -3.84
N PHE A 221 -7.93 6.36 -3.22
CA PHE A 221 -9.07 5.64 -3.78
C PHE A 221 -10.42 6.32 -3.46
N GLY A 222 -10.49 7.64 -3.37
CA GLY A 222 -11.73 8.30 -2.96
C GLY A 222 -12.33 7.70 -1.68
N LYS A 223 -13.66 7.64 -1.58
CA LYS A 223 -14.34 7.04 -0.42
C LYS A 223 -14.76 5.60 -0.72
N ALA A 224 -13.94 4.62 -0.31
CA ALA A 224 -14.39 3.24 -0.21
C ALA A 224 -15.50 3.13 0.87
N LYS A 225 -16.58 2.40 0.57
CA LYS A 225 -17.71 2.23 1.50
C LYS A 225 -17.36 1.29 2.64
N SER A 226 -16.58 0.24 2.36
CA SER A 226 -16.07 -0.68 3.37
C SER A 226 -14.80 -1.37 2.91
N VAL A 227 -14.05 -1.89 3.88
CA VAL A 227 -12.87 -2.74 3.68
C VAL A 227 -13.18 -4.11 4.27
N ILE A 228 -12.83 -5.16 3.53
CA ILE A 228 -13.01 -6.56 3.93
C ILE A 228 -11.62 -7.20 3.95
N GLN A 229 -11.28 -7.84 5.05
CA GLN A 229 -10.03 -8.60 5.17
C GLN A 229 -10.37 -10.09 5.19
N VAL A 230 -9.95 -10.82 4.14
CA VAL A 230 -10.13 -12.27 4.04
C VAL A 230 -8.94 -12.95 4.69
N THR A 231 -9.23 -13.74 5.73
CA THR A 231 -8.25 -14.34 6.66
C THR A 231 -7.49 -13.30 7.49
N PRO A 232 -6.91 -13.65 8.66
CA PRO A 232 -6.18 -12.69 9.49
C PRO A 232 -5.03 -12.02 8.70
N PRO A 233 -4.81 -10.70 8.85
CA PRO A 233 -3.69 -10.02 8.22
C PRO A 233 -2.36 -10.53 8.81
N HIS A 234 -1.25 -10.23 8.14
CA HIS A 234 0.08 -10.66 8.58
C HIS A 234 0.53 -10.01 9.90
N SER A 235 -0.01 -8.83 10.23
CA SER A 235 0.32 -8.09 11.44
C SER A 235 -0.86 -7.21 11.88
N VAL A 236 -0.82 -6.68 13.11
CA VAL A 236 -1.81 -5.71 13.62
C VAL A 236 -1.68 -4.34 12.95
N SER A 237 -0.49 -4.00 12.45
CA SER A 237 -0.23 -2.74 11.76
C SER A 237 -0.66 -2.74 10.29
N SER A 238 -1.02 -3.91 9.75
CA SER A 238 -1.46 -4.14 8.37
C SER A 238 -2.99 -4.16 8.25
#